data_AF-A0A969C5I8-F1
#
_entry.id   AF-A0A969C5I8-F1
#
_cell.length_a   1.000
_cell.length_b   1.000
_cell.length_c   1.000
_cell.angle_alpha   90.00
_cell.angle_beta   90.00
_cell.angle_gamma   90.00
#
_symmetry.space_group_name_H-M   'P 1'
#
loop_
_entity.id
_entity.type
_entity.pdbx_description
1 polymer ?
#
loop_
_entity_poly.entity_id
_entity_poly.type
_entity_poly.pdbx_seq_one_letter_code
_entity_poly.pdbx_strand_id
1 'polypeptide(L)'
;MRCFQGQTILQVAKNQDFTTVIVPNIQTSAITENLLQPTFDERTAKFLQKENIAFDDPESVTFETNVYQYLSKHYDDNSQFWVDENGFLIAYEFVQAKDKIWTVRLESTR
;
A
#
# COMPACT_ATOMS: atom_id res chain seq x y z
N MET A 1 13.12 1.08 1.04
CA MET A 1 12.04 1.04 2.06
C MET A 1 11.05 2.15 1.72
N ARG A 2 9.81 1.82 1.35
CA ARG A 2 8.76 2.82 1.10
C ARG A 2 7.86 2.82 2.33
N CYS A 3 7.94 3.85 3.17
CA CYS A 3 7.04 3.99 4.32
C CYS A 3 5.64 4.32 3.81
N PHE A 4 4.77 3.32 3.73
CA PHE A 4 3.35 3.52 3.50
C PHE A 4 2.63 3.56 4.84
N GLN A 5 1.97 4.67 5.12
CA GLN A 5 1.10 4.79 6.28
C GLN A 5 -0.33 4.45 5.84
N GLY A 6 -1.01 3.53 6.53
CA GLY A 6 -2.39 3.16 6.23
C GLY A 6 -3.35 4.37 6.23
N GLN A 7 -3.03 5.40 7.01
CA GLN A 7 -3.70 6.70 7.00
C GLN A 7 -3.79 7.34 5.61
N THR A 8 -2.75 7.22 4.77
CA THR A 8 -2.79 7.74 3.39
C THR A 8 -3.88 7.03 2.58
N ILE A 9 -3.95 5.69 2.71
CA ILE A 9 -4.94 4.88 1.99
C ILE A 9 -6.35 5.28 2.43
N LEU A 10 -6.57 5.44 3.73
CA LEU A 10 -7.84 5.90 4.28
C LEU A 10 -8.24 7.29 3.79
N GLN A 11 -7.29 8.22 3.70
CA GLN A 11 -7.54 9.57 3.19
C GLN A 11 -7.93 9.56 1.70
N VAL A 12 -7.18 8.83 0.88
CA VAL A 12 -7.47 8.70 -0.55
C VAL A 12 -8.84 8.05 -0.74
N ALA A 13 -9.17 7.01 0.02
CA ALA A 13 -10.45 6.30 -0.09
C ALA A 13 -11.65 7.18 0.29
N LYS A 14 -11.48 8.14 1.21
CA LYS A 14 -12.53 9.10 1.60
C LYS A 14 -12.83 10.13 0.52
N ASN A 15 -11.84 10.51 -0.28
CA ASN A 15 -11.99 11.55 -1.29
C ASN A 15 -12.78 11.09 -2.52
N GLN A 16 -13.07 9.79 -2.66
CA GLN A 16 -13.83 9.12 -3.75
C GLN A 16 -13.29 9.30 -5.19
N ASP A 17 -12.44 10.29 -5.41
CA ASP A 17 -11.72 10.55 -6.66
C ASP A 17 -10.26 10.08 -6.54
N PHE A 18 -9.34 10.81 -7.17
CA PHE A 18 -7.91 10.63 -7.07
C PHE A 18 -7.29 11.73 -6.20
N THR A 19 -6.22 11.40 -5.49
CA THR A 19 -5.37 12.38 -4.80
C THR A 19 -4.04 12.43 -5.52
N THR A 20 -3.61 13.62 -5.91
CA THR A 20 -2.27 13.83 -6.44
C THR A 20 -1.31 14.05 -5.27
N VAL A 21 -0.25 13.27 -5.21
CA VAL A 21 0.84 13.50 -4.26
C VAL A 21 2.13 13.78 -5.00
N ILE A 22 3.05 14.44 -4.31
CA ILE A 22 4.40 14.68 -4.80
C ILE A 22 5.30 13.59 -4.24
N VAL A 23 5.90 12.78 -5.12
CA VAL A 23 6.89 11.76 -4.75
C VAL A 23 8.24 12.05 -5.40
N PRO A 24 9.36 11.79 -4.69
CA PRO A 24 10.68 11.83 -5.30
C PRO A 24 10.76 10.82 -6.44
N ASN A 25 11.34 11.22 -7.57
CA ASN A 25 11.61 10.29 -8.66
C ASN A 25 12.72 9.31 -8.26
N ILE A 26 12.32 8.09 -7.90
CA ILE A 26 13.19 6.97 -7.52
C ILE A 26 12.97 5.73 -8.40
N GLN A 27 12.40 5.93 -9.60
CA GLN A 27 11.93 4.81 -10.43
C GLN A 27 13.07 3.92 -10.94
N THR A 28 14.25 4.48 -11.18
CA THR A 28 15.42 3.71 -11.62
C THR A 28 16.72 4.39 -11.19
N SER A 29 17.70 3.57 -10.81
CA SER A 29 19.07 4.00 -10.53
C SER A 29 19.80 4.52 -11.78
N ALA A 30 19.26 4.28 -12.98
CA ALA A 30 19.84 4.74 -14.24
C ALA A 30 19.55 6.22 -14.55
N ILE A 31 18.56 6.84 -13.89
CA ILE A 31 18.23 8.27 -14.11
C ILE A 31 18.96 9.09 -13.03
N THR A 32 20.19 9.50 -13.32
CA THR A 32 21.00 10.34 -12.43
C THR A 32 20.64 11.82 -12.52
N GLU A 33 20.22 12.30 -13.69
CA GLU A 33 19.98 13.73 -13.94
C GLU A 33 18.71 14.28 -13.28
N ASN A 34 17.72 13.41 -12.99
CA ASN A 34 16.44 13.78 -12.40
C ASN A 34 16.16 13.03 -11.08
N LEU A 35 17.20 12.49 -10.46
CA LEU A 35 17.09 11.83 -9.16
C LEU A 35 16.53 12.85 -8.15
N LEU A 36 15.51 12.46 -7.39
CA LEU A 36 14.84 13.34 -6.40
C LEU A 36 14.03 14.51 -6.97
N GLN A 37 13.88 14.64 -8.29
CA GLN A 37 12.91 15.61 -8.81
C GLN A 37 11.49 15.20 -8.35
N PRO A 38 10.68 16.16 -7.88
CA PRO A 38 9.31 15.88 -7.51
C PRO A 38 8.54 15.45 -8.75
N THR A 39 7.85 14.32 -8.64
CA THR A 39 6.92 13.83 -9.65
C THR A 39 5.53 13.75 -9.05
N PHE A 40 4.53 14.06 -9.87
CA PHE A 40 3.14 13.89 -9.49
C PHE A 40 2.74 12.43 -9.67
N ASP A 41 2.17 11.85 -8.63
CA ASP A 41 1.64 10.50 -8.60
C ASP A 41 0.16 10.58 -8.23
N GLU A 42 -0.70 10.17 -9.15
CA GLU A 42 -2.14 10.07 -8.92
C GLU A 42 -2.44 8.78 -8.19
N ARG A 43 -3.20 8.90 -7.11
CA ARG A 43 -3.53 7.78 -6.23
C ARG A 43 -5.02 7.67 -6.09
N THR A 44 -5.53 6.45 -6.27
CA THR A 44 -6.92 6.12 -5.96
C THR A 44 -6.94 4.97 -4.97
N ALA A 45 -7.95 4.96 -4.11
CA ALA A 45 -8.13 3.89 -3.14
C ALA A 45 -9.60 3.53 -3.08
N LYS A 46 -9.89 2.23 -3.12
CA LYS A 46 -11.25 1.72 -3.11
C LYS A 46 -11.36 0.66 -2.03
N PHE A 47 -12.32 0.85 -1.12
CA PHE A 47 -12.67 -0.19 -0.16
C PHE A 47 -13.24 -1.41 -0.90
N LEU A 48 -12.74 -2.59 -0.56
CA LEU A 48 -13.20 -3.86 -1.12
C LEU A 48 -14.09 -4.59 -0.12
N GLN A 49 -13.54 -4.94 1.04
CA GLN A 49 -14.21 -5.77 2.04
C GLN A 49 -13.56 -5.64 3.42
N LYS A 50 -14.22 -6.20 4.44
CA LYS A 50 -13.60 -6.47 5.74
C LYS A 50 -13.01 -7.86 5.74
N GLU A 51 -11.84 -8.02 6.34
CA GLU A 51 -11.16 -9.30 6.42
C GLU A 51 -10.37 -9.40 7.73
N ASN A 52 -10.44 -10.58 8.35
CA ASN A 52 -9.62 -10.90 9.51
C ASN A 52 -8.41 -11.68 9.02
N ILE A 53 -7.23 -11.09 9.17
CA ILE A 53 -5.99 -11.73 8.78
C ILE A 53 -5.27 -12.25 10.02
N ALA A 54 -4.85 -13.50 9.97
CA ALA A 54 -3.95 -14.11 10.93
C ALA A 54 -2.65 -14.44 10.20
N PHE A 55 -1.53 -14.42 10.91
CA PHE A 55 -0.24 -14.82 10.36
C PHE A 55 0.08 -16.25 10.79
N ASP A 56 0.87 -16.99 10.01
CA ASP A 56 1.25 -18.38 10.32
C ASP A 56 2.28 -18.50 11.47
N ASP A 57 2.11 -17.72 12.53
CA ASP A 57 2.95 -17.76 13.73
C ASP A 57 2.16 -18.38 14.89
N PRO A 58 2.74 -19.30 15.70
CA PRO A 58 2.10 -19.84 16.90
C PRO A 58 1.59 -18.79 17.90
N GLU A 59 2.12 -17.56 17.90
CA GLU A 59 1.60 -16.44 18.71
C GLU A 59 0.78 -15.41 17.91
N SER A 60 0.33 -15.80 16.70
CA SER A 60 -0.36 -14.91 15.77
C SER A 60 -1.61 -14.26 16.39
N VAL A 61 -1.55 -12.94 16.54
CA VAL A 61 -2.72 -12.09 16.78
C VAL A 61 -3.51 -12.00 15.48
N THR A 62 -4.81 -12.30 15.55
CA THR A 62 -5.74 -12.00 14.44
C THR A 62 -6.00 -10.50 14.40
N PHE A 63 -5.81 -9.88 13.24
CA PHE A 63 -6.09 -8.47 13.01
C PHE A 63 -7.42 -8.32 12.28
N GLU A 64 -8.33 -7.52 12.85
CA GLU A 64 -9.51 -7.06 12.12
C GLU A 64 -9.11 -5.92 11.18
N THR A 65 -9.31 -6.11 9.89
CA THR A 65 -8.83 -5.15 8.88
C THR A 65 -9.89 -4.83 7.82
N ASN A 66 -9.72 -3.68 7.20
CA ASN A 66 -10.39 -3.28 5.98
C ASN A 66 -9.42 -3.44 4.81
N VAL A 67 -9.87 -4.10 3.75
CA VAL A 67 -9.10 -4.33 2.52
C VAL A 67 -9.40 -3.21 1.54
N TYR A 68 -8.33 -2.61 1.02
CA TYR A 68 -8.38 -1.57 0.01
C TYR A 68 -7.62 -1.99 -1.24
N GLN A 69 -8.20 -1.76 -2.40
CA GLN A 69 -7.47 -1.66 -3.65
C GLN A 69 -6.83 -0.27 -3.71
N TYR A 70 -5.52 -0.20 -3.99
CA TYR A 70 -4.79 1.07 -4.00
C TYR A 70 -3.95 1.21 -5.26
N LEU A 71 -4.39 2.07 -6.17
CA LEU A 71 -3.72 2.29 -7.45
C LEU A 71 -2.73 3.46 -7.34
N SER A 72 -1.57 3.30 -7.97
CA SER A 72 -0.59 4.37 -8.16
C SER A 72 0.30 4.05 -9.37
N LYS A 73 1.28 4.90 -9.67
CA LYS A 73 2.32 4.55 -10.66
C LYS A 73 3.09 3.26 -10.37
N HIS A 74 3.01 2.74 -9.14
CA HIS A 74 3.76 1.56 -8.69
C HIS A 74 2.91 0.35 -8.33
N TYR A 75 1.59 0.50 -8.30
CA TYR A 75 0.67 -0.54 -7.88
C TYR A 75 -0.50 -0.55 -8.86
N ASP A 76 -0.85 -1.75 -9.31
CA ASP A 76 -1.92 -1.97 -10.27
C ASP A 76 -3.25 -2.27 -9.57
N ASP A 77 -4.27 -2.54 -10.38
CA ASP A 77 -5.61 -2.88 -9.90
C ASP A 77 -5.66 -4.21 -9.12
N ASN A 78 -4.61 -5.01 -9.16
CA ASN A 78 -4.54 -6.27 -8.43
C ASN A 78 -3.94 -6.11 -7.04
N SER A 79 -3.44 -4.92 -6.71
CA SER A 79 -2.84 -4.65 -5.41
C SER A 79 -3.89 -4.50 -4.31
N GLN A 80 -3.61 -5.08 -3.15
CA GLN A 80 -4.49 -5.09 -1.99
C GLN A 80 -3.73 -4.68 -0.74
N PHE A 81 -4.39 -3.91 0.13
CA PHE A 81 -3.81 -3.34 1.34
C PHE A 81 -4.76 -3.55 2.51
N TRP A 82 -4.28 -4.18 3.57
CA TRP A 82 -5.04 -4.47 4.79
C TRP A 82 -4.72 -3.43 5.85
N VAL A 83 -5.71 -2.61 6.19
CA VAL A 83 -5.57 -1.50 7.14
C VAL A 83 -6.48 -1.76 8.34
N ASP A 84 -5.94 -1.67 9.56
CA ASP A 84 -6.72 -1.85 10.78
C ASP A 84 -7.64 -0.64 11.08
N GLU A 85 -8.42 -0.74 12.17
CA GLU A 85 -9.31 0.33 12.61
C GLU A 85 -8.60 1.63 13.02
N ASN A 86 -7.33 1.53 13.44
CA ASN A 86 -6.50 2.66 13.84
C ASN A 86 -5.77 3.31 12.64
N GLY A 87 -5.92 2.74 11.45
CA GLY A 87 -5.27 3.20 10.22
C GLY A 87 -3.80 2.76 10.09
N PHE A 88 -3.39 1.73 10.82
CA PHE A 88 -2.12 1.05 10.62
C PHE A 88 -2.22 0.10 9.43
N LEU A 89 -1.22 0.13 8.56
CA LEU A 89 -1.08 -0.84 7.49
C LEU A 89 -0.50 -2.12 8.09
N ILE A 90 -1.22 -3.23 7.95
CA ILE A 90 -0.84 -4.53 8.53
C ILE A 90 -0.15 -5.40 7.47
N ALA A 91 -0.69 -5.40 6.26
CA ALA A 91 -0.13 -6.14 5.13
C ALA A 91 -0.47 -5.47 3.80
N TYR A 92 0.27 -5.82 2.76
CA TYR A 92 -0.09 -5.50 1.38
C TYR A 92 0.42 -6.52 0.38
N GLU A 93 -0.28 -6.62 -0.73
CA GLU A 93 0.00 -7.52 -1.84
C GLU A 93 0.04 -6.77 -3.16
N PHE A 94 0.97 -7.13 -4.04
CA PHE A 94 1.05 -6.58 -5.38
C PHE A 94 1.74 -7.54 -6.36
N VAL A 95 1.46 -7.36 -7.65
CA VAL A 95 2.08 -8.13 -8.73
C VAL A 95 3.46 -7.55 -9.03
N GLN A 96 4.52 -8.32 -8.80
CA GLN A 96 5.89 -7.90 -9.14
C GLN A 96 6.25 -8.26 -10.58
N ALA A 97 5.80 -9.42 -11.04
CA ALA A 97 6.03 -9.95 -12.37
C ALA A 97 4.83 -10.80 -12.78
N LYS A 98 4.72 -11.13 -14.07
CA LYS A 98 3.66 -12.01 -14.58
C LYS A 98 3.60 -13.28 -13.71
N ASP A 99 2.44 -13.50 -13.09
CA ASP A 99 2.13 -14.64 -12.23
C ASP A 99 2.90 -14.70 -10.88
N LYS A 100 3.49 -13.60 -10.41
CA LYS A 100 4.14 -13.52 -9.10
C LYS A 100 3.57 -12.40 -8.22
N ILE A 101 2.77 -12.80 -7.24
CA ILE A 101 2.24 -11.94 -6.18
C ILE A 101 3.25 -11.90 -5.04
N TRP A 102 3.56 -10.70 -4.55
CA TRP A 102 4.35 -10.50 -3.35
C TRP A 102 3.47 -10.05 -2.21
N THR A 103 3.50 -10.81 -1.13
CA THR A 103 2.86 -10.44 0.15
C THR A 103 3.91 -9.87 1.08
N VAL A 104 3.68 -8.65 1.55
CA VAL A 104 4.51 -8.00 2.56
C VAL A 104 3.69 -7.84 3.82
N ARG A 105 4.23 -8.35 4.92
CA ARG A 105 3.67 -8.23 6.26
C ARG A 105 4.46 -7.17 7.01
N LEU A 106 3.77 -6.28 7.71
CA LEU A 106 4.40 -5.27 8.55
C LEU A 106 4.31 -5.74 9.99
N GLU A 107 5.43 -6.24 10.50
CA GLU A 107 5.55 -6.63 11.90
C GLU A 107 5.58 -5.35 12.75
N SER A 108 4.60 -5.21 13.63
CA SER A 108 4.72 -4.27 14.74
C SER A 108 5.65 -4.94 15.76
N THR A 109 6.90 -4.49 15.86
CA THR A 109 7.69 -4.71 17.08
C THR A 109 6.96 -4.02 18.21
N ARG A 110 6.20 -4.79 19.00
CA ARG A 110 5.64 -4.34 20.28
C ARG A 110 6.69 -4.46 21.37
#